data_AF-A0A1V3IBR7-F1
#
_entry.id   AF-A0A1V3IBR7-F1
#
_cell.length_a   1.000
_cell.length_b   1.000
_cell.length_c   1.000
_cell.angle_alpha   90.00
_cell.angle_beta   90.00
_cell.angle_gamma   90.00
#
_symmetry.space_group_name_H-M   'P 1'
#
loop_
_entity.id
_entity.type
_entity.pdbx_description
1 polymer ?
#
loop_
_entity_poly.entity_id
_entity_poly.type
_entity_poly.pdbx_seq_one_letter_code
_entity_poly.pdbx_strand_id
1 'polypeptide(L)'
;MKFKDLIQAPPSETYIKNSSRLVSGLFIIGGLLYYPTKGYGTLIALALALIMLFGQKMLLTQANKDFNDMYQAKQFFEQTHNVDYLRFIMARSEQMLKDNKVLSDKAKREIQQLRDYSEEKLASENH
;
A
#
# COMPACT_ATOMS: atom_id res chain seq x y z
N MET A 1 2.39 32.52 -8.25
CA MET A 1 2.40 31.14 -7.71
C MET A 1 2.14 31.21 -6.22
N LYS A 2 1.14 30.47 -5.70
CA LYS A 2 0.65 30.64 -4.32
C LYS A 2 1.42 29.71 -3.38
N PHE A 3 2.01 30.27 -2.32
CA PHE A 3 2.70 29.57 -1.23
C PHE A 3 1.88 28.43 -0.59
N LYS A 4 0.55 28.42 -0.79
CA LYS A 4 -0.37 27.38 -0.34
C LYS A 4 -0.13 26.02 -1.03
N ASP A 5 0.44 26.02 -2.23
CA ASP A 5 0.75 24.78 -2.95
C ASP A 5 2.02 24.09 -2.41
N LEU A 6 2.90 24.83 -1.71
CA LEU A 6 4.11 24.29 -1.06
C LEU A 6 3.84 23.69 0.33
N ILE A 7 2.71 24.02 0.97
CA ILE A 7 2.28 23.46 2.27
C ILE A 7 1.14 22.44 2.05
N GLN A 8 0.99 21.93 0.83
CA GLN A 8 0.14 20.77 0.62
C GLN A 8 0.93 19.57 1.15
N ALA A 9 0.57 19.11 2.35
CA ALA A 9 1.12 17.88 2.92
C ALA A 9 1.09 16.81 1.82
N PRO A 10 2.20 16.06 1.60
CA PRO A 10 2.25 15.03 0.56
C PRO A 10 1.00 14.16 0.72
N PRO A 11 0.32 13.78 -0.38
CA PRO A 11 -0.92 13.03 -0.31
C PRO A 11 -0.74 11.88 0.68
N SER A 12 -1.34 12.03 1.87
CA SER A 12 -1.07 11.17 3.02
C SER A 12 -1.62 9.76 2.82
N GLU A 13 -2.29 9.52 1.69
CA GLU A 13 -2.60 8.21 1.15
C GLU A 13 -1.34 7.58 0.54
N THR A 14 -0.50 7.10 1.45
CA THR A 14 0.41 5.99 1.19
C THR A 14 -0.39 4.78 0.65
N TYR A 15 0.23 3.84 -0.07
CA TYR A 15 -0.47 2.64 -0.62
C TYR A 15 -1.11 1.72 0.45
N ILE A 16 -0.85 1.99 1.73
CA ILE A 16 -1.38 1.28 2.89
C ILE A 16 -2.20 2.26 3.73
N LYS A 17 -3.34 1.79 4.26
CA LYS A 17 -4.20 2.56 5.17
C LYS A 17 -3.40 3.18 6.31
N ASN A 18 -3.78 4.39 6.70
CA ASN A 18 -3.08 5.14 7.74
C ASN A 18 -3.14 4.40 9.09
N SER A 19 -1.97 3.90 9.51
CA SER A 19 -1.74 3.19 10.77
C SER A 19 -1.77 4.09 12.00
N SER A 20 -1.81 5.41 11.82
CA SER A 20 -1.79 6.40 12.90
C SER A 20 -2.89 6.11 13.94
N ARG A 21 -4.07 5.66 13.52
CA ARG A 21 -5.14 5.25 14.45
C ARG A 21 -4.76 4.06 15.34
N LEU A 22 -4.03 3.07 14.82
CA LEU A 22 -3.59 1.91 15.58
C LEU A 22 -2.50 2.30 16.57
N VAL A 23 -1.54 3.12 16.14
CA VAL A 23 -0.45 3.62 17.00
C VAL A 23 -1.03 4.52 18.10
N SER A 24 -1.95 5.44 17.78
CA SER A 24 -2.63 6.27 18.77
C SER A 24 -3.44 5.44 19.77
N GLY A 25 -4.15 4.40 19.33
CA GLY A 25 -4.85 3.46 20.21
C GLY A 25 -3.90 2.75 21.17
N LEU A 26 -2.72 2.36 20.68
CA LEU A 26 -1.69 1.70 21.49
C LEU A 26 -1.10 2.63 22.55
N PHE A 27 -0.92 3.92 22.24
CA PHE A 27 -0.49 4.93 23.20
C PHE A 27 -1.54 5.18 24.29
N ILE A 28 -2.84 5.22 23.94
CA ILE A 28 -3.94 5.38 24.90
C ILE A 28 -3.98 4.18 25.85
N ILE A 29 -3.91 2.95 25.32
CA ILE A 29 -3.87 1.73 26.14
C ILE A 29 -2.62 1.69 27.02
N GLY A 30 -1.45 2.03 26.46
CA GLY A 30 -0.18 2.09 27.20
C GLY A 30 -0.22 3.11 28.35
N GLY A 31 -0.84 4.27 28.14
CA GLY A 31 -1.07 5.26 29.19
C GLY A 31 -2.03 4.78 30.28
N LEU A 32 -3.09 4.06 29.89
CA LEU A 32 -4.04 3.46 30.84
C LEU A 32 -3.40 2.32 31.67
N LEU A 33 -2.51 1.54 31.04
CA LEU A 33 -1.79 0.44 31.67
C LEU A 33 -0.62 0.90 32.57
N TYR A 34 -0.21 2.17 32.45
CA TYR A 34 0.91 2.74 33.21
C TYR A 34 0.68 2.67 34.73
N TYR A 35 -0.52 3.04 35.17
CA TYR A 35 -0.90 3.10 36.58
C TYR A 35 -0.88 1.73 37.29
N PRO A 36 -1.47 0.65 36.73
CA PRO A 36 -1.44 -0.66 37.39
C PRO A 36 -0.09 -1.40 37.30
N THR A 37 0.73 -1.15 36.28
CA THR A 37 1.95 -1.94 36.02
C THR A 37 3.26 -1.26 36.43
N LYS A 38 3.23 -0.09 37.08
CA LYS A 38 4.42 0.66 37.51
C LYS A 38 5.47 0.87 36.39
N GLY A 39 5.01 1.09 35.16
CA GLY A 39 5.86 1.41 34.01
C GLY A 39 6.22 0.24 33.07
N TYR A 40 6.02 -1.02 33.46
CA TYR A 40 6.29 -2.17 32.57
C TYR A 40 5.31 -2.25 31.39
N GLY A 41 4.05 -1.83 31.57
CA GLY A 41 3.07 -1.76 30.50
C GLY A 41 3.48 -0.80 29.38
N THR A 42 4.19 0.28 29.71
CA THR A 42 4.75 1.22 28.72
C THR A 42 5.83 0.58 27.86
N LEU A 43 6.70 -0.25 28.44
CA LEU A 43 7.75 -0.97 27.70
C LEU A 43 7.14 -1.97 26.71
N ILE A 44 6.11 -2.71 27.13
CA ILE A 44 5.39 -3.65 26.26
C ILE A 44 4.65 -2.90 25.15
N ALA A 45 3.98 -1.80 25.48
CA ALA A 45 3.31 -0.95 24.49
C ALA A 45 4.29 -0.37 23.46
N LEU A 46 5.48 0.06 23.91
CA LEU A 46 6.54 0.55 23.03
C LEU A 46 7.06 -0.54 22.10
N ALA A 47 7.29 -1.76 22.62
CA ALA A 47 7.71 -2.90 21.80
C ALA A 47 6.66 -3.25 20.73
N LEU A 48 5.37 -3.29 21.10
CA LEU A 48 4.28 -3.51 20.16
C LEU A 48 4.17 -2.39 19.10
N ALA A 49 4.39 -1.13 19.50
CA ALA A 49 4.40 0.00 18.56
C ALA A 49 5.51 -0.14 17.53
N LEU A 50 6.71 -0.54 17.95
CA LEU A 50 7.85 -0.77 17.05
C LEU A 50 7.57 -1.91 16.06
N ILE A 51 6.97 -3.01 16.52
CA ILE A 51 6.57 -4.13 15.66
C ILE A 51 5.55 -3.67 14.61
N MET A 52 4.54 -2.89 15.02
CA MET A 52 3.54 -2.36 14.07
C MET A 52 4.16 -1.44 13.02
N LEU A 53 5.06 -0.53 13.43
CA LEU A 53 5.77 0.37 12.50
C LEU A 53 6.61 -0.43 11.49
N PHE A 54 7.33 -1.44 11.96
CA PHE A 54 8.14 -2.29 11.08
C PHE A 54 7.28 -3.11 10.11
N GLY A 55 6.19 -3.70 10.59
CA GLY A 55 5.24 -4.45 9.76
C GLY A 55 4.65 -3.59 8.66
N GLN A 56 4.23 -2.36 8.97
CA GLN A 56 3.71 -1.44 7.97
C GLN A 56 4.76 -1.02 6.93
N LYS A 57 6.01 -0.73 7.36
CA LYS A 57 7.09 -0.37 6.45
C LYS A 57 7.41 -1.50 5.47
N MET A 58 7.36 -2.75 5.95
CA MET A 58 7.54 -3.94 5.12
C MET A 58 6.39 -4.11 4.11
N LEU A 59 5.13 -3.95 4.55
CA LEU A 59 3.96 -4.04 3.66
C LEU A 59 3.98 -2.94 2.58
N LEU A 60 4.37 -1.73 2.95
CA LEU A 60 4.50 -0.62 2.00
C LEU A 60 5.60 -0.90 0.97
N THR A 61 6.74 -1.43 1.41
CA THR A 61 7.86 -1.76 0.52
C THR A 61 7.47 -2.87 -0.45
N GLN A 62 6.74 -3.89 0.01
CA GLN A 62 6.19 -4.93 -0.85
C GLN A 62 5.20 -4.36 -1.87
N ALA A 63 4.22 -3.58 -1.41
CA ALA A 63 3.25 -2.97 -2.32
C ALA A 63 3.92 -2.09 -3.39
N ASN A 64 4.88 -1.24 -3.00
CA ASN A 64 5.64 -0.41 -3.95
C ASN A 64 6.40 -1.26 -4.98
N LYS A 65 7.04 -2.35 -4.55
CA LYS A 65 7.74 -3.26 -5.45
C LYS A 65 6.77 -3.88 -6.44
N ASP A 66 5.63 -4.38 -5.95
CA ASP A 66 4.62 -5.03 -6.78
C ASP A 66 4.04 -4.05 -7.82
N PHE A 67 3.78 -2.80 -7.45
CA PHE A 67 3.39 -1.74 -8.39
C PHE A 67 4.47 -1.48 -9.43
N ASN A 68 5.73 -1.35 -9.00
CA ASN A 68 6.85 -1.12 -9.92
C ASN A 68 6.99 -2.27 -10.93
N ASP A 69 6.85 -3.52 -10.49
CA ASP A 69 6.89 -4.69 -11.37
C ASP A 69 5.74 -4.66 -12.40
N MET A 70 4.52 -4.28 -11.99
CA MET A 70 3.38 -4.13 -12.91
C MET A 70 3.57 -2.99 -13.92
N TYR A 71 4.11 -1.84 -13.50
CA TYR A 71 4.42 -0.74 -14.42
C TYR A 71 5.52 -1.11 -15.41
N GLN A 72 6.54 -1.86 -14.98
CA GLN A 72 7.57 -2.38 -15.87
C GLN A 72 6.98 -3.37 -16.89
N ALA A 73 6.11 -4.29 -16.45
CA ALA A 73 5.42 -5.19 -17.36
C ALA A 73 4.60 -4.42 -18.42
N LYS A 74 3.93 -3.32 -18.01
CA LYS A 74 3.23 -2.44 -18.96
C LYS A 74 4.18 -1.84 -19.99
N GLN A 75 5.34 -1.35 -19.57
CA GLN A 75 6.34 -0.80 -20.49
C GLN A 75 6.90 -1.87 -21.45
N PHE A 76 7.13 -3.09 -20.96
CA PHE A 76 7.57 -4.19 -21.82
C PHE A 76 6.49 -4.60 -22.81
N PHE A 77 5.21 -4.57 -22.44
CA PHE A 77 4.12 -4.75 -23.38
C PHE A 77 4.17 -3.69 -24.49
N GLU A 78 4.34 -2.41 -24.14
CA GLU A 78 4.41 -1.33 -25.14
C GLU A 78 5.62 -1.46 -26.09
N GLN A 79 6.69 -2.14 -25.67
CA GLN A 79 7.87 -2.38 -26.51
C GLN A 79 7.81 -3.68 -27.32
N THR A 80 7.27 -4.74 -26.73
CA THR A 80 7.32 -6.10 -27.30
C THR A 80 5.99 -6.57 -27.88
N HIS A 81 4.89 -5.89 -27.56
CA HIS A 81 3.52 -6.31 -27.83
C HIS A 81 3.20 -7.74 -27.36
N ASN A 82 3.87 -8.22 -26.30
CA ASN A 82 3.58 -9.55 -25.77
C ASN A 82 2.48 -9.51 -24.70
N VAL A 83 1.32 -10.11 -25.02
CA VAL A 83 0.14 -10.29 -24.15
C VAL A 83 0.45 -10.91 -22.78
N ASP A 84 1.52 -11.70 -22.64
CA ASP A 84 1.88 -12.34 -21.36
C ASP A 84 2.19 -11.30 -20.27
N TYR A 85 2.70 -10.13 -20.65
CA TYR A 85 2.92 -9.02 -19.71
C TYR A 85 1.59 -8.45 -19.17
N LEU A 86 0.54 -8.40 -20.00
CA LEU A 86 -0.80 -7.98 -19.57
C LEU A 86 -1.43 -9.01 -18.62
N ARG A 87 -1.25 -10.30 -18.93
CA ARG A 87 -1.71 -11.40 -18.06
C ARG A 87 -1.00 -11.39 -16.72
N PHE A 88 0.30 -11.06 -16.70
CA PHE A 88 1.06 -10.87 -15.46
C PHE A 88 0.48 -9.73 -14.61
N ILE A 89 0.19 -8.56 -15.21
CA ILE A 89 -0.43 -7.44 -14.49
C ILE A 89 -1.77 -7.87 -13.89
N MET A 90 -2.61 -8.58 -14.64
CA MET A 90 -3.91 -9.09 -14.17
C MET A 90 -3.77 -10.07 -13.00
N ALA A 91 -2.86 -11.03 -13.08
CA ALA A 91 -2.63 -11.98 -11.98
C ALA A 91 -2.08 -11.29 -10.72
N ARG A 92 -1.12 -10.37 -10.89
CA ARG A 92 -0.46 -9.67 -9.78
C ARG A 92 -1.40 -8.71 -9.07
N SER A 93 -2.21 -7.98 -9.84
CA SER A 93 -3.22 -7.07 -9.31
C SER A 93 -4.30 -7.80 -8.52
N GLU A 94 -4.80 -8.93 -9.01
CA GLU A 94 -5.77 -9.78 -8.30
C GLU A 94 -5.19 -10.28 -6.97
N GLN A 95 -3.94 -10.76 -7.01
CA GLN A 95 -3.25 -11.22 -5.81
C GLN A 95 -3.11 -10.09 -4.78
N MET A 96 -2.68 -8.89 -5.19
CA MET A 96 -2.56 -7.75 -4.27
C MET A 96 -3.90 -7.38 -3.64
N LEU A 97 -4.99 -7.34 -4.41
CA LEU A 97 -6.32 -7.01 -3.90
C LEU A 97 -6.85 -8.06 -2.92
N LYS A 98 -6.57 -9.33 -3.17
CA LYS A 98 -7.02 -10.46 -2.33
C LYS A 98 -6.21 -10.57 -1.04
N ASP A 99 -4.89 -10.41 -1.12
CA ASP A 99 -3.98 -10.68 0.00
C ASP A 99 -3.83 -9.46 0.93
N ASN A 100 -3.87 -8.23 0.40
CA ASN A 100 -3.61 -7.02 1.20
C ASN A 100 -4.88 -6.27 1.61
N LYS A 101 -5.56 -6.74 2.67
CA LYS A 101 -6.72 -6.06 3.30
C LYS A 101 -6.43 -4.63 3.78
N VAL A 102 -5.15 -4.28 3.92
CA VAL A 102 -4.66 -2.97 4.39
C VAL A 102 -4.35 -2.00 3.26
N LEU A 103 -4.57 -2.36 1.99
CA LEU A 103 -4.42 -1.44 0.85
C LEU A 103 -5.26 -0.17 1.06
N SER A 104 -4.67 0.98 0.75
CA SER A 104 -5.38 2.25 0.71
C SER A 104 -6.31 2.33 -0.49
N ASP A 105 -7.27 3.25 -0.45
CA ASP A 105 -8.22 3.41 -1.55
C ASP A 105 -7.51 3.95 -2.81
N LYS A 106 -6.46 4.75 -2.65
CA LYS A 106 -5.56 5.13 -3.75
C LYS A 106 -4.93 3.91 -4.42
N ALA A 107 -4.35 3.00 -3.64
CA ALA A 107 -3.71 1.80 -4.17
C ALA A 107 -4.72 0.94 -4.97
N LYS A 108 -5.93 0.76 -4.44
CA LYS A 108 -6.98 0.02 -5.13
C LYS A 108 -7.40 0.67 -6.44
N ARG A 109 -7.50 2.01 -6.48
CA ARG A 109 -7.80 2.76 -7.71
C ARG A 109 -6.71 2.55 -8.76
N GLU A 110 -5.44 2.65 -8.38
CA GLU A 110 -4.32 2.44 -9.32
C GLU A 110 -4.25 1.00 -9.81
N ILE A 111 -4.48 0.01 -8.94
CA ILE A 111 -4.58 -1.39 -9.33
C ILE A 111 -5.70 -1.57 -10.36
N GLN A 112 -6.87 -0.98 -10.12
CA GLN A 112 -7.99 -1.07 -11.05
C GLN A 112 -7.67 -0.45 -12.41
N GLN A 113 -7.01 0.72 -12.44
CA GLN A 113 -6.58 1.35 -13.70
C GLN A 113 -5.61 0.46 -14.51
N LEU A 114 -4.67 -0.21 -13.83
CA LEU A 114 -3.74 -1.14 -14.49
C LEU A 114 -4.46 -2.38 -15.04
N ARG A 115 -5.50 -2.85 -14.34
CA ARG A 115 -6.35 -3.95 -14.80
C ARG A 115 -7.19 -3.56 -16.00
N ASP A 116 -7.90 -2.44 -15.92
CA ASP A 116 -8.74 -1.94 -17.02
C ASP A 116 -7.90 -1.73 -18.29
N TYR A 117 -6.70 -1.17 -18.16
CA TYR A 117 -5.75 -1.06 -19.27
C TYR A 117 -5.38 -2.43 -19.86
N SER A 118 -5.08 -3.40 -19.00
CA SER A 118 -4.65 -4.73 -19.44
C SER A 118 -5.80 -5.49 -20.11
N GLU A 119 -7.02 -5.36 -19.59
CA GLU A 119 -8.23 -5.97 -20.14
C GLU A 119 -8.60 -5.36 -21.49
N GLU A 120 -8.56 -4.03 -21.63
CA GLU A 120 -8.80 -3.34 -22.90
C GLU A 120 -7.79 -3.78 -23.97
N LYS A 121 -6.50 -3.86 -23.61
CA LYS A 121 -5.45 -4.29 -24.55
C LYS A 121 -5.56 -5.75 -24.93
N LEU A 122 -5.85 -6.64 -23.98
CA LEU A 122 -6.12 -8.05 -24.24
C LEU A 122 -7.34 -8.24 -25.15
N ALA A 123 -8.41 -7.47 -24.96
CA ALA A 123 -9.58 -7.52 -25.82
C ALA A 123 -9.25 -7.05 -27.26
N SER A 124 -8.39 -6.04 -27.40
CA SER A 124 -7.97 -5.51 -28.71
C SER A 124 -7.01 -6.41 -29.49
N GLU A 125 -6.20 -7.24 -28.83
CA GLU A 125 -5.30 -8.20 -29.52
C GLU A 125 -5.95 -9.55 -29.84
N ASN A 126 -7.08 -9.87 -29.22
CA ASN A 126 -7.84 -11.09 -29.53
C ASN A 126 -8.83 -10.92 -30.71
N HIS A 127 -8.84 -9.74 -31.35
CA HIS A 127 -9.67 -9.39 -32.50
C HIS A 127 -8.81 -9.11 -33.74
#